data_AF-A0A921JQT8-F1
#
_entry.id   AF-A0A921JQT8-F1
#
_cell.length_a   1.000
_cell.length_b   1.000
_cell.length_c   1.000
_cell.angle_alpha   90.00
_cell.angle_beta   90.00
_cell.angle_gamma   90.00
#
_symmetry.space_group_name_H-M   'P 1'
#
loop_
_entity.id
_entity.type
_entity.pdbx_description
1 polymer ?
#
loop_
_entity_poly.entity_id
_entity_poly.type
_entity_poly.pdbx_seq_one_letter_code
_entity_poly.pdbx_strand_id
1 'polypeptide(L)'
;MIRTHDAGSLRAEHAGQEVVLAGWVAKRRDHGGLAFIDLRDASGRVQVVIRDELLEATGAHDLRNEYCIKVTGVIEVRPEGNENPDLPTGEIEVAISQLEVLNTSAPLPFQIDERVTVGEEARLKYRYLDLRRPAPGAAIRLRSQVNQAARRVLDARNFVEIETPTLTRSTPEGARDFLVPARLSPG
;
A
#
# COMPACT_ATOMS: atom_id res chain seq x y z
N MET A 1 7.89 15.00 11.07
CA MET A 1 6.78 14.76 10.10
C MET A 1 7.04 13.44 9.39
N ILE A 2 6.02 12.58 9.21
CA ILE A 2 6.22 11.23 8.62
C ILE A 2 6.18 11.21 7.09
N ARG A 3 5.44 12.14 6.47
CA ARG A 3 5.28 12.25 5.02
C ARG A 3 4.89 13.69 4.66
N THR A 4 5.38 14.17 3.52
CA THR A 4 5.01 15.47 2.91
C THR A 4 4.13 15.28 1.67
N HIS A 5 4.36 14.22 0.89
CA HIS A 5 3.65 13.91 -0.35
C HIS A 5 3.33 12.42 -0.43
N ASP A 6 2.30 12.10 -1.18
CA ASP A 6 1.98 10.73 -1.54
C ASP A 6 2.90 10.25 -2.67
N ALA A 7 3.43 9.03 -2.57
CA ALA A 7 4.46 8.55 -3.49
C ALA A 7 4.00 8.59 -4.96
N GLY A 8 2.75 8.18 -5.23
CA GLY A 8 2.14 8.15 -6.56
C GLY A 8 1.65 9.49 -7.09
N SER A 9 1.68 10.56 -6.29
CA SER A 9 1.23 11.89 -6.72
C SER A 9 2.32 12.72 -7.39
N LEU A 10 3.59 12.32 -7.28
CA LEU A 10 4.72 13.10 -7.80
C LEU A 10 4.75 13.13 -9.34
N ARG A 11 5.16 14.26 -9.91
CA ARG A 11 5.21 14.55 -11.36
C ARG A 11 6.44 15.41 -11.69
N ALA A 12 6.78 15.52 -12.97
CA ALA A 12 7.91 16.33 -13.46
C ALA A 12 7.89 17.80 -12.98
N GLU A 13 6.71 18.39 -12.84
CA GLU A 13 6.55 19.76 -12.30
C GLU A 13 7.04 19.95 -10.85
N HIS A 14 7.23 18.85 -10.11
CA HIS A 14 7.74 18.87 -8.74
C HIS A 14 9.28 18.77 -8.68
N ALA A 15 9.98 18.67 -9.81
CA ALA A 15 11.43 18.54 -9.84
C ALA A 15 12.14 19.69 -9.09
N GLY A 16 13.21 19.35 -8.37
CA GLY A 16 13.96 20.24 -7.51
C GLY A 16 13.39 20.44 -6.10
N GLN A 17 12.19 19.95 -5.80
CA GLN A 17 11.61 20.03 -4.46
C GLN A 17 12.15 18.93 -3.54
N GLU A 18 12.38 19.27 -2.28
CA GLU A 18 12.66 18.28 -1.23
C GLU A 18 11.36 17.67 -0.72
N VAL A 19 11.34 16.35 -0.58
CA VAL A 19 10.19 15.59 -0.11
C VAL A 19 10.60 14.56 0.94
N VAL A 20 9.69 14.35 1.89
CA VAL A 20 9.69 13.20 2.81
C VAL A 20 8.60 12.23 2.38
N LEU A 21 8.98 10.99 2.09
CA LEU A 21 8.08 9.90 1.71
C LEU A 21 8.20 8.75 2.70
N ALA A 22 7.13 8.00 2.90
CA ALA A 22 7.14 6.80 3.72
C ALA A 22 6.27 5.71 3.08
N GLY A 23 6.72 4.47 3.06
CA GLY A 23 6.02 3.39 2.38
C GLY A 23 6.77 2.06 2.46
N TRP A 24 6.46 1.16 1.55
CA TRP A 24 7.07 -0.16 1.46
C TRP A 24 8.02 -0.25 0.28
N VAL A 25 9.16 -0.91 0.48
CA VAL A 25 10.06 -1.32 -0.59
C VAL A 25 9.35 -2.38 -1.45
N ALA A 26 8.75 -1.99 -2.58
CA ALA A 26 8.06 -2.94 -3.44
C ALA A 26 9.07 -3.81 -4.21
N LYS A 27 10.16 -3.21 -4.65
CA LYS A 27 11.25 -3.88 -5.35
C LYS A 27 12.54 -3.11 -5.13
N ARG A 28 13.65 -3.84 -5.02
CA ARG A 28 15.01 -3.30 -5.02
C ARG A 28 15.77 -3.80 -6.25
N ARG A 29 16.62 -2.95 -6.82
CA ARG A 29 17.54 -3.25 -7.92
C ARG A 29 18.87 -2.59 -7.63
N ASP A 30 19.97 -3.34 -7.67
CA ASP A 30 21.32 -2.81 -7.47
C ASP A 30 22.02 -2.66 -8.83
N HIS A 31 22.74 -1.56 -9.02
CA HIS A 31 23.46 -1.26 -10.25
C HIS A 31 24.73 -0.44 -9.96
N GLY A 32 25.88 -1.11 -9.94
CA GLY A 32 27.21 -0.49 -10.06
C GLY A 32 27.41 0.82 -9.28
N GLY A 33 27.17 0.80 -7.97
CA GLY A 33 27.33 1.96 -7.09
C GLY A 33 26.06 2.76 -6.78
N LEU A 34 24.92 2.24 -7.24
CA LEU A 34 23.59 2.78 -7.00
C LEU A 34 22.64 1.65 -6.60
N ALA A 35 21.64 1.98 -5.77
CA ALA A 35 20.49 1.13 -5.56
C ALA A 35 19.20 1.89 -5.91
N PHE A 36 18.32 1.22 -6.65
CA PHE A 36 17.01 1.72 -7.03
C PHE A 36 15.93 0.97 -6.25
N ILE A 37 15.06 1.72 -5.60
CA ILE A 37 13.91 1.18 -4.86
C ILE A 37 12.63 1.70 -5.48
N ASP A 38 11.70 0.79 -5.76
CA ASP A 38 10.31 1.17 -6.02
C ASP A 38 9.62 1.34 -4.67
N LEU A 39 9.46 2.58 -4.20
CA LEU A 39 8.74 2.88 -2.96
C LEU A 39 7.24 2.91 -3.24
N ARG A 40 6.47 2.08 -2.55
CA ARG A 40 5.01 1.96 -2.73
C ARG A 40 4.27 2.46 -1.49
N ASP A 41 3.18 3.18 -1.72
CA ASP A 41 2.18 3.48 -0.70
C ASP A 41 0.76 3.27 -1.24
N ALA A 42 -0.25 3.85 -0.56
CA ALA A 42 -1.64 3.71 -0.97
C ALA A 42 -1.99 4.43 -2.29
N SER A 43 -1.21 5.44 -2.68
CA SER A 43 -1.42 6.30 -3.85
C SER A 43 -0.74 5.76 -5.11
N GLY A 44 0.33 4.98 -4.97
CA GLY A 44 1.06 4.45 -6.11
C GLY A 44 2.49 4.05 -5.76
N ARG A 45 3.38 4.18 -6.75
CA ARG A 45 4.81 3.88 -6.64
C ARG A 45 5.63 5.05 -7.16
N VAL A 46 6.83 5.24 -6.61
CA VAL A 46 7.86 6.12 -7.14
C VAL A 46 9.23 5.46 -7.04
N GLN A 47 10.14 5.78 -7.96
CA GLN A 47 11.52 5.32 -7.88
C GLN A 47 12.31 6.21 -6.92
N VAL A 48 13.03 5.57 -6.01
CA VAL A 48 13.98 6.17 -5.08
C VAL A 48 15.36 5.71 -5.49
N VAL A 49 16.30 6.65 -5.59
CA VAL A 49 17.71 6.39 -5.91
C VAL A 49 18.55 6.59 -4.67
N ILE A 50 19.33 5.57 -4.32
CA ILE A 50 20.30 5.58 -3.22
C ILE A 50 21.69 5.54 -3.84
N ARG A 51 22.50 6.55 -3.56
CA ARG A 51 23.89 6.66 -4.01
C ARG A 51 24.83 5.97 -3.00
N ASP A 52 26.00 5.52 -3.46
CA ASP A 52 26.97 4.76 -2.67
C ASP A 52 27.32 5.38 -1.32
N GLU A 53 27.51 6.71 -1.26
CA GLU A 53 27.88 7.36 0.01
C GLU A 53 26.82 7.14 1.10
N LEU A 54 25.54 7.10 0.72
CA LEU A 54 24.45 6.83 1.65
C LEU A 54 24.28 5.33 1.92
N LEU A 55 24.53 4.48 0.93
CA LEU A 55 24.50 3.01 1.08
C LEU A 55 25.46 2.54 2.17
N GLU A 56 26.69 3.06 2.17
CA GLU A 56 27.72 2.75 3.15
C GLU A 56 27.38 3.30 4.55
N ALA A 57 26.81 4.51 4.62
CA ALA A 57 26.54 5.19 5.90
C ALA A 57 25.32 4.66 6.66
N THR A 58 24.27 4.22 5.96
CA THR A 58 22.97 3.88 6.60
C THR A 58 22.66 2.39 6.64
N GLY A 59 23.55 1.52 6.15
CA GLY A 59 23.26 0.08 6.04
C GLY A 59 22.13 -0.24 5.06
N ALA A 60 21.87 0.65 4.09
CA ALA A 60 20.80 0.46 3.12
C ALA A 60 21.04 -0.77 2.21
N HIS A 61 22.25 -1.37 2.21
CA HIS A 61 22.54 -2.69 1.64
C HIS A 61 21.63 -3.82 2.14
N ASP A 62 21.10 -3.72 3.37
CA ASP A 62 20.27 -4.78 3.94
C ASP A 62 18.78 -4.66 3.61
N LEU A 63 18.35 -3.58 2.94
CA LEU A 63 16.95 -3.40 2.56
C LEU A 63 16.46 -4.54 1.67
N ARG A 64 15.33 -5.12 2.08
CA ARG A 64 14.63 -6.18 1.34
C ARG A 64 13.22 -5.73 0.96
N ASN A 65 12.60 -6.49 0.06
CA ASN A 65 11.21 -6.28 -0.29
C ASN A 65 10.32 -6.27 0.97
N GLU A 66 9.34 -5.38 0.95
CA GLU A 66 8.34 -5.11 1.99
C GLU A 66 8.86 -4.51 3.30
N TYR A 67 10.11 -4.08 3.36
CA TYR A 67 10.57 -3.21 4.43
C TYR A 67 9.75 -1.92 4.43
N CYS A 68 9.33 -1.47 5.61
CA CYS A 68 8.67 -0.18 5.80
C CYS A 68 9.75 0.87 6.06
N ILE A 69 9.86 1.85 5.17
CA ILE A 69 10.92 2.86 5.21
C ILE A 69 10.34 4.26 5.13
N LYS A 70 11.09 5.21 5.67
CA LYS A 70 10.94 6.65 5.45
C LYS A 70 12.20 7.17 4.78
N VAL A 71 12.02 8.02 3.79
CA VAL A 71 13.11 8.63 3.04
C VAL A 71 12.89 10.13 2.92
N THR A 72 13.99 10.88 2.95
CA THR A 72 14.02 12.31 2.62
C THR A 72 14.93 12.47 1.41
N GLY A 73 14.49 13.21 0.40
CA GLY A 73 15.26 13.38 -0.84
C GLY A 73 14.72 14.49 -1.73
N VAL A 74 15.42 14.72 -2.83
CA VAL A 74 15.05 15.71 -3.84
C VAL A 74 14.47 14.99 -5.06
N ILE A 75 13.40 15.56 -5.62
CA ILE A 75 12.80 15.06 -6.85
C ILE A 75 13.71 15.45 -8.03
N GLU A 76 14.17 14.47 -8.80
CA GLU A 76 14.98 14.65 -10.00
C GLU A 76 14.19 14.13 -11.22
N VAL A 77 14.36 14.78 -12.37
CA VAL A 77 13.89 14.21 -13.64
C VAL A 77 14.78 13.05 -13.98
N ARG A 78 14.21 11.94 -14.44
CA ARG A 78 15.02 10.79 -14.85
C ARG A 78 15.90 11.16 -16.04
N PRO A 79 17.10 10.57 -16.15
CA PRO A 79 17.90 10.71 -17.36
C PRO A 79 17.13 10.25 -18.60
N GLU A 80 17.42 10.87 -19.74
CA GLU A 80 16.82 10.53 -21.03
C GLU A 80 16.97 9.03 -21.33
N GLY A 81 15.86 8.36 -21.66
CA GLY A 81 15.81 6.92 -21.93
C GLY A 81 15.50 6.05 -20.71
N ASN A 82 15.47 6.62 -19.50
CA ASN A 82 15.13 5.90 -18.26
C ASN A 82 13.69 6.16 -17.77
N GLU A 83 12.89 6.88 -18.54
CA GLU A 83 11.48 7.12 -18.27
C GLU A 83 10.70 5.80 -18.29
N ASN A 84 9.72 5.69 -17.40
CA ASN A 84 8.84 4.51 -17.35
C ASN A 84 7.40 4.89 -17.73
N PRO A 85 6.95 4.65 -18.98
CA PRO A 85 5.61 5.03 -19.42
C PRO A 85 4.48 4.27 -18.70
N ASP A 86 4.78 3.15 -18.04
CA ASP A 86 3.80 2.36 -17.29
C ASP A 86 3.48 2.97 -15.91
N LEU A 87 4.21 4.01 -15.48
CA LEU A 87 4.04 4.65 -14.18
C LEU A 87 3.70 6.14 -14.32
N PRO A 88 2.69 6.66 -13.59
CA PRO A 88 2.41 8.09 -13.55
C PRO A 88 3.57 8.95 -13.02
N THR A 89 4.47 8.38 -12.22
CA THR A 89 5.69 9.01 -11.71
C THR A 89 6.91 8.67 -12.58
N GLY A 90 6.70 8.14 -13.78
CA GLY A 90 7.71 7.48 -14.59
C GLY A 90 8.79 8.41 -15.16
N GLU A 91 8.52 9.71 -15.20
CA GLU A 91 9.43 10.75 -15.67
C GLU A 91 10.37 11.25 -14.57
N ILE A 92 10.12 10.88 -13.31
CA ILE A 92 10.88 11.36 -12.16
C ILE A 92 11.43 10.23 -11.29
N GLU A 93 12.37 10.58 -10.44
CA GLU A 93 12.88 9.77 -9.35
C GLU A 93 13.19 10.66 -8.14
N VAL A 94 13.39 10.05 -6.98
CA VAL A 94 13.75 10.78 -5.75
C VAL A 94 15.16 10.35 -5.34
N ALA A 95 16.13 11.25 -5.49
CA ALA A 95 17.48 11.07 -5.00
C ALA A 95 17.50 11.36 -3.50
N ILE A 96 17.73 10.34 -2.68
CA ILE A 96 17.58 10.47 -1.23
C ILE A 96 18.89 10.87 -0.55
N SER A 97 18.76 11.67 0.49
CA SER A 97 19.84 12.08 1.39
C SER A 97 19.72 11.44 2.77
N GLN A 98 18.52 10.94 3.12
CA GLN A 98 18.27 10.26 4.39
C GLN A 98 17.38 9.04 4.19
N LEU A 99 17.70 7.98 4.94
CA LEU A 99 16.93 6.74 4.97
C LEU A 99 16.74 6.30 6.42
N GLU A 100 15.49 5.99 6.77
CA GLU A 100 15.10 5.44 8.06
C GLU A 100 14.30 4.16 7.85
N VAL A 101 14.75 3.05 8.42
CA VAL A 101 13.98 1.81 8.45
C VAL A 101 12.99 1.87 9.60
N LEU A 102 11.72 2.13 9.29
CA LEU A 102 10.63 2.17 10.27
C LEU A 102 10.31 0.77 10.80
N ASN A 103 10.35 -0.24 9.91
CA ASN A 103 10.18 -1.63 10.28
C ASN A 103 10.80 -2.55 9.23
N THR A 104 11.47 -3.61 9.68
CA THR A 104 11.99 -4.66 8.81
C THR A 104 10.86 -5.61 8.40
N SER A 105 11.08 -6.37 7.32
CA SER A 105 10.18 -7.46 6.92
C SER A 105 10.89 -8.80 6.96
N ALA A 106 10.20 -9.81 7.48
CA ALA A 106 10.60 -11.20 7.31
C ALA A 106 10.51 -11.60 5.81
N PRO A 107 11.17 -12.71 5.40
CA PRO A 107 10.98 -13.27 4.07
C PRO A 107 9.50 -13.51 3.75
N LEU A 108 9.10 -13.15 2.54
CA LEU A 108 7.69 -13.19 2.16
C LEU A 108 7.22 -14.63 1.86
N PRO A 109 6.02 -15.03 2.32
CA PRO A 109 5.44 -16.32 1.97
C PRO A 109 5.05 -16.40 0.48
N PHE A 110 4.88 -15.25 -0.18
CA PHE A 110 4.72 -15.10 -1.63
C PHE A 110 5.08 -13.67 -2.05
N GLN A 111 5.45 -13.47 -3.31
CA GLN A 111 5.78 -12.14 -3.82
C GLN A 111 4.54 -11.25 -3.95
N ILE A 112 4.67 -9.96 -3.62
CA ILE A 112 3.60 -8.96 -3.81
C ILE A 112 3.68 -8.41 -5.24
N ASP A 113 3.40 -9.29 -6.19
CA ASP A 113 3.40 -9.02 -7.63
C ASP A 113 2.10 -9.55 -8.25
N GLU A 114 1.70 -8.96 -9.38
CA GLU A 114 0.54 -9.43 -10.16
C GLU A 114 0.92 -10.56 -11.13
N ARG A 115 2.20 -10.66 -11.49
CA ARG A 115 2.71 -11.66 -12.44
C ARG A 115 2.91 -13.05 -11.84
N VAL A 116 2.68 -13.21 -10.53
CA VAL A 116 2.87 -14.47 -9.82
C VAL A 116 1.52 -15.08 -9.46
N THR A 117 1.32 -16.34 -9.88
CA THR A 117 0.19 -17.16 -9.44
C THR A 117 0.46 -17.66 -8.03
N VAL A 118 -0.38 -17.25 -7.08
CA VAL A 118 -0.31 -17.68 -5.67
C VAL A 118 -1.59 -18.45 -5.35
N GLY A 119 -1.45 -19.62 -4.74
CA GLY A 119 -2.59 -20.45 -4.33
C GLY A 119 -3.53 -19.72 -3.36
N GLU A 120 -4.83 -19.99 -3.48
CA GLU A 120 -5.87 -19.33 -2.67
C GLU A 120 -5.64 -19.50 -1.17
N GLU A 121 -5.30 -20.70 -0.71
CA GLU A 121 -5.05 -20.99 0.69
C GLU A 121 -3.98 -20.07 1.30
N ALA A 122 -2.85 -19.91 0.61
CA ALA A 122 -1.78 -19.02 1.05
C ALA A 122 -2.23 -17.54 1.06
N ARG A 123 -3.01 -17.13 0.05
CA ARG A 123 -3.56 -15.76 -0.04
C ARG A 123 -4.55 -15.46 1.08
N LEU A 124 -5.36 -16.43 1.49
CA LEU A 124 -6.29 -16.28 2.60
C LEU A 124 -5.56 -16.30 3.95
N LYS A 125 -4.60 -17.22 4.13
CA LYS A 125 -3.76 -17.29 5.34
C LYS A 125 -2.98 -16.00 5.60
N TYR A 126 -2.43 -15.40 4.55
CA TYR A 126 -1.68 -14.14 4.62
C TYR A 126 -2.42 -13.00 3.92
N ARG A 127 -3.74 -12.88 4.16
CA ARG A 127 -4.61 -11.90 3.49
C ARG A 127 -4.13 -10.46 3.63
N TYR A 128 -3.49 -10.12 4.75
CA TYR A 128 -2.89 -8.81 4.98
C TYR A 128 -1.76 -8.46 4.00
N LEU A 129 -1.04 -9.45 3.47
CA LEU A 129 -0.08 -9.27 2.37
C LEU A 129 -0.77 -9.29 1.01
N ASP A 130 -1.77 -10.18 0.80
CA ASP A 130 -2.50 -10.24 -0.47
C ASP A 130 -3.20 -8.91 -0.78
N LEU A 131 -3.73 -8.23 0.25
CA LEU A 131 -4.36 -6.91 0.11
C LEU A 131 -3.40 -5.78 -0.27
N ARG A 132 -2.08 -5.99 -0.19
CA ARG A 132 -1.06 -5.04 -0.71
C ARG A 132 -0.85 -5.18 -2.22
N ARG A 133 -1.30 -6.28 -2.82
CA ARG A 133 -1.26 -6.44 -4.29
C ARG A 133 -2.28 -5.47 -4.93
N PRO A 134 -1.99 -4.91 -6.12
CA PRO A 134 -2.82 -3.86 -6.69
C PRO A 134 -4.28 -4.31 -6.93
N ALA A 135 -4.53 -5.47 -7.55
CA ALA A 135 -5.90 -5.94 -7.79
C ALA A 135 -6.75 -6.15 -6.51
N PRO A 136 -6.35 -6.95 -5.49
CA PRO A 136 -7.12 -7.08 -4.25
C PRO A 136 -7.32 -5.76 -3.49
N GLY A 137 -6.27 -4.91 -3.46
CA GLY A 137 -6.35 -3.60 -2.83
C GLY A 137 -7.30 -2.65 -3.56
N ALA A 138 -7.31 -2.67 -4.90
CA ALA A 138 -8.21 -1.86 -5.73
C ALA A 138 -9.67 -2.30 -5.53
N ALA A 139 -9.94 -3.60 -5.44
CA ALA A 139 -11.29 -4.11 -5.20
C ALA A 139 -11.89 -3.60 -3.88
N ILE A 140 -11.11 -3.54 -2.79
CA ILE A 140 -11.58 -3.00 -1.50
C ILE A 140 -11.84 -1.49 -1.57
N ARG A 141 -10.97 -0.73 -2.24
CA ARG A 141 -11.18 0.71 -2.44
C ARG A 141 -12.43 0.99 -3.29
N LEU A 142 -12.62 0.22 -4.36
CA LEU A 142 -13.81 0.31 -5.21
C LEU A 142 -15.07 0.00 -4.42
N ARG A 143 -15.08 -1.05 -3.58
CA ARG A 143 -16.22 -1.36 -2.71
C ARG A 143 -16.59 -0.19 -1.80
N SER A 144 -15.59 0.51 -1.25
CA SER A 144 -15.81 1.72 -0.45
C SER A 144 -16.50 2.82 -1.26
N GLN A 145 -16.00 3.10 -2.47
CA GLN A 145 -16.57 4.11 -3.37
C GLN A 145 -18.00 3.78 -3.81
N VAL A 146 -18.28 2.51 -4.11
CA VAL A 146 -19.62 2.02 -4.47
C VAL A 146 -20.59 2.23 -3.32
N ASN A 147 -20.21 1.85 -2.09
CA ASN A 147 -21.04 2.07 -0.91
C ASN A 147 -21.32 3.56 -0.68
N GLN A 148 -20.30 4.42 -0.85
CA GLN A 148 -20.47 5.87 -0.72
C GLN A 148 -21.40 6.43 -1.80
N ALA A 149 -21.30 5.97 -3.04
CA ALA A 149 -22.16 6.39 -4.13
C ALA A 149 -23.63 6.03 -3.87
N ALA A 150 -23.89 4.80 -3.43
CA ALA A 150 -25.25 4.36 -3.06
C ALA A 150 -25.84 5.21 -1.93
N ARG A 151 -25.07 5.42 -0.85
CA ARG A 151 -25.50 6.24 0.29
C ARG A 151 -25.83 7.67 -0.09
N ARG A 152 -24.97 8.33 -0.89
CA ARG A 152 -25.23 9.71 -1.38
C ARG A 152 -26.57 9.83 -2.10
N VAL A 153 -26.94 8.83 -2.90
CA VAL A 153 -28.19 8.84 -3.65
C VAL A 153 -29.41 8.65 -2.75
N LEU A 154 -29.31 7.80 -1.74
CA LEU A 154 -30.38 7.58 -0.76
C LEU A 154 -30.58 8.81 0.13
N ASP A 155 -29.49 9.38 0.63
CA ASP A 155 -29.48 10.61 1.43
C ASP A 155 -30.12 11.79 0.69
N ALA A 156 -29.72 12.03 -0.57
CA ALA A 156 -30.31 13.08 -1.41
C ALA A 156 -31.82 12.90 -1.68
N ARG A 157 -32.38 11.72 -1.39
CA ARG A 157 -33.81 11.41 -1.51
C ARG A 157 -34.51 11.30 -0.15
N ASN A 158 -33.88 11.80 0.91
CA ASN A 158 -34.40 11.81 2.28
C ASN A 158 -34.64 10.41 2.87
N PHE A 159 -33.92 9.39 2.42
CA PHE A 159 -33.89 8.12 3.13
C PHE A 159 -33.06 8.27 4.42
N VAL A 160 -33.47 7.55 5.48
CA VAL A 160 -32.76 7.53 6.76
C VAL A 160 -31.96 6.23 6.86
N GLU A 161 -30.64 6.33 7.12
CA GLU A 161 -29.82 5.15 7.44
C GLU A 161 -30.14 4.71 8.88
N ILE A 162 -30.70 3.51 9.03
CA ILE A 162 -31.11 2.93 10.33
C ILE A 162 -30.34 1.63 10.53
N GLU A 163 -29.54 1.55 11.59
CA GLU A 163 -28.90 0.31 12.00
C GLU A 163 -29.90 -0.60 12.73
N THR A 164 -29.91 -1.89 12.39
CA THR A 164 -30.79 -2.89 12.99
C THR A 164 -30.00 -3.91 13.83
N PRO A 165 -30.58 -4.50 14.90
CA PRO A 165 -29.90 -5.48 15.73
C PRO A 165 -29.39 -6.71 14.96
N THR A 166 -28.20 -7.21 15.32
CA THR A 166 -27.60 -8.43 14.73
C THR A 166 -27.79 -9.68 15.59
N LEU A 167 -28.10 -9.53 16.88
CA LEU A 167 -28.53 -10.62 17.75
C LEU A 167 -30.06 -10.65 17.76
N THR A 168 -30.65 -11.60 17.03
CA THR A 168 -32.10 -11.72 16.84
C THR A 168 -32.61 -13.07 17.32
N ARG A 169 -33.94 -13.21 17.39
CA ARG A 169 -34.57 -14.50 17.65
C ARG A 169 -34.39 -15.39 16.43
N SER A 170 -33.87 -16.61 16.64
CA SER A 170 -33.82 -17.62 15.58
C SER A 170 -35.23 -18.06 15.18
N THR A 171 -35.47 -18.11 13.87
CA THR A 171 -36.75 -18.51 13.28
C THR A 171 -36.57 -19.79 12.47
N PRO A 172 -37.49 -20.77 12.56
CA PRO A 172 -37.37 -22.03 11.83
C PRO A 172 -37.65 -21.88 10.32
N GLU A 173 -38.11 -20.72 9.88
CA GLU A 173 -38.41 -20.40 8.49
C GLU A 173 -37.16 -19.91 7.75
N GLY A 174 -36.95 -20.37 6.51
CA GLY A 174 -35.89 -19.87 5.64
C GLY A 174 -34.54 -20.61 5.78
N ALA A 175 -33.44 -19.87 5.66
CA ALA A 175 -32.08 -20.39 5.70
C ALA A 175 -31.63 -20.70 7.14
N ARG A 176 -30.55 -21.47 7.30
CA ARG A 176 -30.02 -21.79 8.65
C ARG A 176 -29.39 -20.56 9.29
N ASP A 177 -29.75 -20.31 10.54
CA ASP A 177 -29.15 -19.26 11.37
C ASP A 177 -27.78 -19.68 11.93
N PHE A 178 -26.87 -18.72 12.06
CA PHE A 178 -25.72 -18.84 12.96
C PHE A 178 -26.18 -18.61 14.40
N LEU A 179 -25.90 -19.55 15.30
CA LEU A 179 -26.34 -19.49 16.69
C LEU A 179 -25.25 -18.89 17.60
N VAL A 180 -25.67 -17.97 18.47
CA VAL A 180 -24.83 -17.40 19.53
C VAL A 180 -25.45 -17.77 20.88
N PRO A 181 -24.82 -18.66 21.67
CA PRO A 181 -25.36 -19.01 22.98
C PRO A 181 -25.27 -17.80 23.93
N ALA A 182 -26.37 -17.51 24.63
CA ALA A 182 -26.45 -16.40 25.56
C ALA A 182 -26.29 -16.88 27.01
N ARG A 183 -25.33 -16.29 27.74
CA ARG A 183 -25.19 -16.46 29.19
C ARG A 183 -25.62 -15.18 29.89
N LEU A 184 -26.64 -15.28 30.75
CA LEU A 184 -27.23 -14.11 31.45
C LEU A 184 -26.75 -13.93 32.89
N SER A 185 -26.22 -14.98 33.53
CA SER A 185 -25.62 -14.92 34.87
C SER A 185 -24.24 -15.58 34.87
N PRO A 186 -23.26 -15.08 35.66
CA PRO A 186 -22.04 -15.82 35.94
C PRO A 186 -22.37 -17.14 36.64
N GLY A 187 -21.76 -18.24 36.19
CA GLY A 187 -21.83 -19.54 36.86
C GLY A 187 -20.80 -19.65 37.97
#